data_AF-A0A1Y5JMI9-F1
#
_entry.id   AF-A0A1Y5JMI9-F1
#
_cell.length_a   1.000
_cell.length_b   1.000
_cell.length_c   1.000
_cell.angle_alpha   90.00
_cell.angle_beta   90.00
_cell.angle_gamma   90.00
#
_symmetry.space_group_name_H-M   'P 1'
#
loop_
_entity.id
_entity.type
_entity.pdbx_description
1 polymer ?
#
loop_
_entity_poly.entity_id
_entity_poly.type
_entity_poly.pdbx_seq_one_letter_code
_entity_poly.pdbx_strand_id
1 'polypeptide(L)'
;MAEAGDGQATITFTAPEDDGGDAITGYTVTATPGETIMSGTASPIVFTGLTNGTTYTFTVKAVNNAGSSFPSSASNAVTPSG
;
A
#
# COMPACT_ATOMS: atom_id res chain seq x y z
N MET A 1 -8.62 1.36 0.26
CA MET A 1 -8.76 2.80 -0.08
C MET A 1 -7.55 3.57 0.43
N ALA A 2 -7.32 4.77 -0.09
CA ALA A 2 -6.26 5.66 0.35
C ALA A 2 -6.84 7.02 0.75
N GLU A 3 -6.23 7.67 1.75
CA GLU A 3 -6.55 9.01 2.23
C GLU A 3 -5.28 9.86 2.25
N ALA A 4 -5.30 11.06 1.66
CA ALA A 4 -4.13 11.94 1.58
C ALA A 4 -3.89 12.70 2.90
N GLY A 5 -2.62 12.96 3.22
CA GLY A 5 -2.16 13.93 4.22
C GLY A 5 -1.03 14.79 3.67
N ASP A 6 -0.32 15.51 4.54
CA ASP A 6 0.85 16.29 4.15
C ASP A 6 2.05 15.37 3.88
N GLY A 7 2.44 15.25 2.62
CA GLY A 7 3.59 14.44 2.21
C GLY A 7 3.42 12.94 2.44
N GLN A 8 2.18 12.51 2.67
CA GLN A 8 1.85 11.13 3.01
C GLN A 8 0.45 10.72 2.56
N ALA A 9 0.18 9.43 2.62
CA ALA A 9 -1.16 8.87 2.47
C ALA A 9 -1.37 7.71 3.46
N THR A 10 -2.58 7.56 3.98
CA THR A 10 -3.00 6.42 4.80
C THR A 10 -3.70 5.40 3.92
N ILE A 11 -3.16 4.18 3.84
CA ILE A 11 -3.64 3.11 2.96
C ILE A 11 -4.32 2.05 3.82
N THR A 12 -5.62 1.88 3.63
CA THR A 12 -6.46 0.92 4.35
C THR A 12 -6.89 -0.20 3.40
N PHE A 13 -6.62 -1.43 3.78
CA PHE A 13 -6.95 -2.64 3.02
C PHE A 13 -7.34 -3.79 3.96
N THR A 14 -7.94 -4.83 3.38
CA THR A 14 -8.22 -6.11 4.05
C THR A 14 -7.17 -7.14 3.67
N ALA A 15 -6.81 -8.02 4.60
CA ALA A 15 -5.97 -9.17 4.28
C ALA A 15 -6.67 -10.06 3.23
N PRO A 16 -5.92 -10.73 2.34
CA PRO A 16 -6.51 -11.75 1.46
C PRO A 16 -7.06 -12.93 2.27
N GLU A 17 -8.12 -13.56 1.77
CA GLU A 17 -8.75 -14.72 2.42
C GLU A 17 -7.89 -15.98 2.33
N ASP A 18 -7.12 -16.11 1.23
CA ASP A 18 -6.18 -17.19 1.00
C ASP A 18 -4.75 -16.65 1.14
N ASP A 19 -4.03 -17.17 2.12
CA ASP A 19 -2.62 -16.86 2.37
C ASP A 19 -1.69 -17.88 1.71
N GLY A 20 -2.19 -18.78 0.85
CA GLY A 20 -1.39 -19.79 0.18
C GLY A 20 -0.86 -20.88 1.11
N GLY A 21 -1.41 -21.01 2.32
CA GLY A 21 -1.06 -22.03 3.30
C GLY A 21 -0.02 -21.62 4.34
N ASP A 22 0.46 -20.37 4.30
CA ASP A 22 1.41 -19.80 5.26
C ASP A 22 0.93 -18.43 5.73
N ALA A 23 0.97 -18.21 7.06
CA ALA A 23 0.54 -16.96 7.67
C ALA A 23 1.26 -15.74 7.07
N ILE A 24 0.49 -14.70 6.78
CA ILE A 24 1.01 -13.42 6.26
C ILE A 24 1.94 -12.79 7.30
N THR A 25 3.16 -12.49 6.87
CA THR A 25 4.20 -11.85 7.70
C THR A 25 4.32 -10.36 7.45
N GLY A 26 3.75 -9.85 6.35
CA GLY A 26 3.67 -8.42 6.07
C GLY A 26 3.02 -8.09 4.74
N TYR A 27 3.10 -6.81 4.40
CA TYR A 27 2.54 -6.24 3.20
C TYR A 27 3.52 -5.28 2.55
N THR A 28 3.51 -5.25 1.23
CA THR A 28 4.27 -4.30 0.41
C THR A 28 3.29 -3.41 -0.32
N VAL A 29 3.40 -2.09 -0.11
CA VAL A 29 2.61 -1.07 -0.79
C VAL A 29 3.47 -0.42 -1.86
N THR A 30 2.93 -0.26 -3.06
CA THR A 30 3.58 0.45 -4.17
C THR A 30 2.75 1.64 -4.59
N ALA A 31 3.36 2.82 -4.66
CA ALA A 31 2.76 4.07 -5.12
C ALA A 31 3.08 4.33 -6.60
N THR A 32 2.07 4.76 -7.37
CA THR A 32 2.19 5.14 -8.78
C THR A 32 1.61 6.54 -8.97
N PRO A 33 2.30 7.48 -9.65
CA PRO A 33 3.59 7.33 -10.35
C PRO A 33 4.80 7.28 -9.40
N GLY A 34 5.95 6.84 -9.92
CA GLY A 34 7.23 6.86 -9.19
C GLY A 34 7.66 5.53 -8.56
N GLU A 35 6.83 4.48 -8.66
CA GLU A 35 7.09 3.10 -8.18
C GLU A 35 7.75 3.07 -6.79
N THR A 36 7.36 3.99 -5.91
CA THR A 36 7.91 4.05 -4.56
C THR A 36 7.30 2.92 -3.75
N ILE A 37 8.12 2.20 -2.98
CA ILE A 37 7.71 1.01 -2.26
C ILE A 37 7.91 1.22 -0.76
N MET A 38 6.91 0.81 0.02
CA MET A 38 6.97 0.77 1.48
C MET A 38 6.43 -0.57 1.98
N SER A 39 7.03 -1.09 3.04
CA SER A 39 6.54 -2.28 3.72
C SER A 39 5.83 -1.93 5.03
N GLY A 40 4.86 -2.75 5.42
CA GLY A 40 4.17 -2.67 6.72
C GLY A 40 3.72 -4.05 7.17
N THR A 41 3.40 -4.20 8.45
CA THR A 41 3.01 -5.49 9.04
C THR A 41 1.49 -5.65 9.20
N ALA A 42 0.74 -4.55 9.09
CA ALA A 42 -0.71 -4.54 9.27
C ALA A 42 -1.34 -3.37 8.51
N SER A 43 -2.66 -3.42 8.36
CA SER A 43 -3.49 -2.33 7.85
C SER A 43 -4.07 -1.52 9.02
N PRO A 44 -4.13 -0.18 8.97
CA PRO A 44 -3.66 0.67 7.85
C PRO A 44 -2.13 0.89 7.85
N ILE A 45 -1.59 1.23 6.68
CA ILE A 45 -0.19 1.64 6.48
C ILE A 45 -0.13 3.13 6.17
N VAL A 46 0.73 3.87 6.88
CA VAL A 46 1.02 5.28 6.56
C VAL A 46 2.20 5.34 5.59
N PHE A 47 1.92 5.67 4.33
CA PHE A 47 2.91 5.82 3.26
C PHE A 47 3.44 7.26 3.27
N THR A 48 4.65 7.47 3.76
CA THR A 48 5.31 8.77 3.83
C THR A 48 6.28 9.01 2.67
N GLY A 49 6.74 10.26 2.51
CA GLY A 49 7.71 10.62 1.47
C GLY A 49 7.09 10.88 0.10
N LEU A 50 5.79 11.16 0.05
CA LEU A 50 5.08 11.52 -1.16
C LEU A 50 5.24 13.00 -1.48
N THR A 51 5.26 13.34 -2.76
CA THR A 51 5.33 14.73 -3.21
C THR A 51 3.94 15.36 -3.16
N ASN A 52 3.82 16.45 -2.41
CA ASN A 52 2.62 17.28 -2.38
C ASN A 52 2.23 17.76 -3.80
N GLY A 53 0.93 17.74 -4.12
CA GLY A 53 0.41 18.13 -5.44
C GLY A 53 0.56 17.07 -6.53
N THR A 54 1.20 15.92 -6.25
CA THR A 54 1.24 14.78 -7.17
C THR A 54 0.13 13.80 -6.84
N THR A 55 -0.65 13.38 -7.86
CA THR A 55 -1.70 12.39 -7.67
C THR A 55 -1.13 10.98 -7.69
N TYR A 56 -1.42 10.20 -6.66
CA TYR A 56 -0.98 8.82 -6.51
C TYR A 56 -2.13 7.82 -6.44
N THR A 57 -1.88 6.61 -6.90
CA THR A 57 -2.65 5.40 -6.59
C THR A 57 -1.74 4.36 -5.95
N PHE A 58 -2.32 3.46 -5.16
CA PHE A 58 -1.57 2.47 -4.39
C PHE A 58 -2.04 1.06 -4.68
N THR A 59 -1.10 0.12 -4.76
CA THR A 59 -1.37 -1.33 -4.80
C THR A 59 -0.70 -2.01 -3.62
N VAL A 60 -1.30 -3.09 -3.13
CA VAL A 60 -0.80 -3.85 -1.98
C VAL A 60 -0.53 -5.29 -2.38
N LYS A 61 0.60 -5.84 -1.94
CA LYS A 61 0.91 -7.27 -2.00
C LYS A 61 1.02 -7.82 -0.59
N ALA A 62 0.42 -8.98 -0.33
CA ALA A 62 0.68 -9.73 0.90
C ALA A 62 1.99 -10.50 0.75
N VAL A 63 2.72 -10.67 1.86
CA VAL A 63 3.99 -11.37 1.92
C VAL A 63 3.91 -12.43 3.01
N ASN A 64 4.34 -13.65 2.69
CA ASN A 64 4.51 -14.76 3.64
C ASN A 64 5.84 -15.48 3.36
N ASN A 65 6.06 -16.64 4.00
CA ASN A 65 7.29 -17.41 3.82
C ASN A 65 7.45 -18.02 2.40
N ALA A 66 6.34 -18.24 1.68
CA ALA A 66 6.35 -18.72 0.31
C ALA A 66 6.67 -17.62 -0.73
N GLY A 67 6.41 -16.35 -0.39
CA GLY A 67 6.74 -15.21 -1.23
C GLY A 67 5.72 -14.08 -1.15
N SER A 68 5.59 -13.31 -2.24
CA SER A 68 4.61 -12.22 -2.36
C SER A 68 3.43 -12.60 -3.26
N SER A 69 2.23 -12.14 -2.91
CA SER A 69 1.04 -12.28 -3.74
C SER A 69 1.11 -11.42 -5.02
N PHE A 70 0.14 -11.64 -5.92
CA PHE A 70 -0.18 -10.65 -6.94
C PHE A 70 -0.63 -9.32 -6.29
N PRO A 71 -0.37 -8.17 -6.95
CA PRO A 71 -0.83 -6.88 -6.45
C PRO A 71 -2.36 -6.81 -6.43
N SER A 72 -2.90 -6.12 -5.44
CA SER A 72 -4.32 -5.76 -5.39
C SER A 72 -4.71 -4.88 -6.58
N SER A 73 -6.01 -4.69 -6.78
CA SER A 73 -6.49 -3.54 -7.55
C SER A 73 -5.96 -2.23 -6.96
N ALA A 74 -5.73 -1.24 -7.83
CA ALA A 74 -5.29 0.08 -7.40
C ALA A 74 -6.35 0.76 -6.50
N SER A 75 -5.88 1.53 -5.52
CA SER A 75 -6.75 2.37 -4.69
C SER A 75 -7.45 3.47 -5.50
N ASN A 76 -8.38 4.18 -4.86
CA ASN A 76 -8.76 5.51 -5.31
C ASN A 76 -7.52 6.43 -5.41
N ALA A 77 -7.56 7.36 -6.35
CA ALA A 77 -6.52 8.36 -6.50
C ALA A 77 -6.59 9.38 -5.35
N VAL A 78 -5.42 9.80 -4.86
CA VAL A 78 -5.29 10.83 -3.82
C VAL A 78 -4.13 11.76 -4.14
N THR A 79 -4.24 13.02 -3.74
CA THR A 79 -3.21 14.03 -3.95
C THR A 79 -2.81 14.61 -2.59
N PRO A 80 -1.63 14.25 -2.05
CA PRO A 80 -1.11 14.82 -0.81
C PRO A 80 -1.03 16.35 -0.88
N SER A 81 -1.35 17.01 0.24
CA SER A 81 -1.33 18.47 0.40
C SER A 81 -1.10 18.84 1.86
N GLY A 82 -0.28 19.87 2.10
CA GLY A 82 -0.05 20.51 3.40
C GLY A 82 -0.83 21.80 3.60
#